data_AF-A0A5E6T4H7-F1
#
_entry.id   AF-A0A5E6T4H7-F1
#
_cell.length_a   1.000
_cell.length_b   1.000
_cell.length_c   1.000
_cell.angle_alpha   90.00
_cell.angle_beta   90.00
_cell.angle_gamma   90.00
#
_symmetry.space_group_name_H-M   'P 1'
#
loop_
_entity.id
_entity.type
_entity.pdbx_description
1 polymer ?
#
loop_
_entity_poly.entity_id
_entity_poly.type
_entity_poly.pdbx_seq_one_letter_code
_entity_poly.pdbx_strand_id
1 'polypeptide(L)'
;MFLSTARRQQLLAGGPVLSVPVLFEGIAPPRLKDLLALVGHSQAKSRRWQEAFAEVIARQQLDFAKAWNQGDRSDLMEGLYLKIETAEHTTGRIKWVRHDFVQAILEADEHHLRQPYIPNLLAAGVDLYAPEPQVTWASLQAAEQGVE
;
A
#
# COMPACT_ATOMS: atom_id res chain seq x y z
N MET A 1 2.84 -6.31 23.41
CA MET A 1 2.96 -4.83 23.44
C MET A 1 3.16 -4.33 22.02
N PHE A 2 2.48 -3.25 21.60
CA PHE A 2 2.66 -2.63 20.28
C PHE A 2 3.31 -1.26 20.44
N LEU A 3 4.49 -1.05 19.84
CA LEU A 3 5.21 0.23 19.88
C LEU A 3 4.45 1.31 19.11
N SER A 4 4.53 2.56 19.60
CA SER A 4 4.11 3.74 18.85
C SER A 4 4.86 3.83 17.52
N THR A 5 4.35 4.61 16.58
CA THR A 5 5.00 4.80 15.28
C THR A 5 6.43 5.31 15.44
N ALA A 6 6.66 6.29 16.33
CA ALA A 6 7.98 6.82 16.63
C ALA A 6 8.92 5.76 17.24
N ARG A 7 8.47 4.99 18.24
CA ARG A 7 9.31 3.94 18.85
C ARG A 7 9.61 2.80 17.90
N ARG A 8 8.67 2.44 17.03
CA ARG A 8 8.90 1.46 15.97
C ARG A 8 9.94 1.96 14.97
N GLN A 9 9.88 3.22 14.55
CA GLN A 9 10.89 3.80 13.65
C GLN A 9 12.28 3.79 14.27
N GLN A 10 12.39 4.13 15.57
CA GLN A 10 13.66 4.05 16.30
C GLN A 10 14.21 2.62 16.36
N LEU A 11 13.36 1.63 16.64
CA LEU A 11 13.76 0.23 16.67
C LEU A 11 14.27 -0.27 15.30
N LEU A 12 13.66 0.20 14.22
CA LEU A 12 13.96 -0.23 12.85
C LEU A 12 15.03 0.62 12.15
N ALA A 13 15.56 1.65 12.81
CA ALA A 13 16.57 2.53 12.22
C ALA A 13 17.84 1.74 11.87
N GLY A 14 18.35 1.94 10.65
CA GLY A 14 19.50 1.20 10.12
C GLY A 14 19.21 -0.28 9.79
N GLY A 15 17.93 -0.67 9.75
CA GLY A 15 17.50 -2.01 9.33
C GLY A 15 16.88 -2.02 7.93
N PRO A 16 16.57 -3.21 7.39
CA PRO A 16 16.12 -3.39 6.00
C PRO A 16 14.64 -3.07 5.78
N VAL A 17 13.98 -2.36 6.71
CA VAL A 17 12.51 -2.21 6.71
C VAL A 17 12.11 -0.78 6.32
N LEU A 18 11.52 -0.63 5.13
CA LEU A 18 10.82 0.59 4.76
C LEU A 18 9.44 0.63 5.46
N SER A 19 9.27 1.54 6.41
CA SER A 19 7.98 1.74 7.08
C SER A 19 6.96 2.33 6.12
N VAL A 20 5.69 1.92 6.22
CA VAL A 20 4.56 2.51 5.46
C VAL A 20 4.49 4.03 5.67
N PRO A 21 3.99 4.81 4.68
CA PRO A 21 4.00 6.26 4.78
C PRO A 21 2.99 6.72 5.84
N VAL A 22 3.41 7.67 6.69
CA VAL A 22 2.52 8.34 7.64
C VAL A 22 1.86 9.51 6.91
N LEU A 23 0.55 9.42 6.69
CA LEU A 23 -0.21 10.48 6.00
C LEU A 23 -0.49 11.69 6.89
N PHE A 24 -0.60 11.45 8.19
CA PHE A 24 -0.90 12.47 9.20
C PHE A 24 -0.46 11.98 10.58
N GLU A 25 0.13 12.86 11.38
CA GLU A 25 0.47 12.64 12.78
C GLU A 25 -0.04 13.81 13.62
N GLY A 26 -0.66 13.50 14.77
CA GLY A 26 -1.21 14.48 15.68
C GLY A 26 -2.64 14.17 16.10
N ILE A 27 -3.35 15.19 16.56
CA ILE A 27 -4.77 15.07 16.92
C ILE A 27 -5.59 14.87 15.65
N ALA A 28 -6.33 13.77 15.59
CA ALA A 28 -7.14 13.42 14.43
C ALA A 28 -8.10 14.56 14.04
N PRO A 29 -8.33 14.80 12.73
CA PRO A 29 -9.29 15.80 12.28
C PRO A 29 -10.67 15.57 12.92
N PRO A 30 -11.33 16.61 13.44
CA PRO A 30 -12.58 16.44 14.20
C PRO A 30 -13.78 16.05 13.32
N ARG A 31 -13.67 16.22 11.99
CA ARG A 31 -14.72 15.90 11.03
C ARG A 31 -14.27 14.73 10.16
N LEU A 32 -15.15 13.74 10.00
CA LEU A 32 -14.90 12.56 9.16
C LEU A 32 -14.48 12.95 7.74
N LYS A 33 -15.10 13.98 7.15
CA LYS A 33 -14.74 14.44 5.79
C LYS A 33 -13.27 14.86 5.66
N ASP A 34 -12.70 15.46 6.69
CA ASP A 34 -11.31 15.95 6.67
C ASP A 34 -10.35 14.78 6.85
N LEU A 35 -10.72 13.79 7.65
CA LEU A 35 -9.99 12.53 7.77
C LEU A 35 -10.00 11.78 6.43
N LEU A 36 -11.16 11.64 5.79
CA LEU A 36 -11.30 10.93 4.52
C LEU A 36 -10.64 11.67 3.35
N ALA A 37 -10.39 12.97 3.46
CA ALA A 37 -9.61 13.72 2.46
C ALA A 37 -8.13 13.28 2.40
N LEU A 38 -7.63 12.52 3.39
CA LEU A 38 -6.31 11.88 3.34
C LEU A 38 -6.27 10.69 2.37
N VAL A 39 -7.43 10.18 1.94
CA VAL A 39 -7.54 9.11 0.94
C VAL A 39 -7.29 9.72 -0.44
N GLY A 40 -6.11 9.46 -0.98
CA GLY A 40 -5.71 9.88 -2.31
C GLY A 40 -5.14 8.73 -3.13
N HIS A 41 -4.39 9.08 -4.18
CA HIS A 41 -3.63 8.11 -4.96
C HIS A 41 -2.73 7.26 -4.06
N SER A 42 -2.67 5.96 -4.31
CA SER A 42 -1.81 5.04 -3.56
C SER A 42 -0.34 5.37 -3.82
N GLN A 43 0.44 5.58 -2.76
CA GLN A 43 1.89 5.79 -2.92
C GLN A 43 2.65 4.53 -3.36
N ALA A 44 1.98 3.37 -3.33
CA ALA A 44 2.54 2.08 -3.72
C ALA A 44 2.12 1.61 -5.11
N LYS A 45 1.27 2.37 -5.83
CA LYS A 45 0.95 2.11 -7.24
C LYS A 45 1.81 3.01 -8.12
N SER A 46 2.57 2.42 -9.03
CA SER A 46 3.25 3.16 -10.10
C SER A 46 2.25 3.55 -11.19
N ARG A 47 2.52 4.59 -11.97
CA ARG A 47 1.66 5.02 -13.08
C ARG A 47 1.47 3.92 -14.13
N ARG A 48 2.49 3.08 -14.33
CA ARG A 48 2.51 1.96 -15.28
C ARG A 48 2.04 0.64 -14.66
N TRP A 49 1.38 0.65 -13.49
CA TRP A 49 1.02 -0.59 -12.80
C TRP A 49 0.14 -1.52 -13.64
N GLN A 50 -0.72 -0.98 -14.51
CA GLN A 50 -1.59 -1.77 -15.39
C GLN A 50 -0.79 -2.52 -16.47
N GLU A 51 0.20 -1.85 -17.06
CA GLU A 51 1.12 -2.45 -18.02
C GLU A 51 1.98 -3.53 -17.34
N ALA A 52 2.57 -3.21 -16.19
CA ALA A 52 3.35 -4.16 -15.41
C ALA A 52 2.51 -5.37 -14.98
N PHE A 53 1.24 -5.15 -14.61
CA PHE A 53 0.29 -6.22 -14.32
C PHE A 53 0.08 -7.11 -15.55
N ALA A 54 -0.22 -6.55 -16.71
CA ALA A 54 -0.42 -7.31 -17.95
C ALA A 54 0.83 -8.13 -18.34
N GLU A 55 2.02 -7.53 -18.21
CA GLU A 55 3.30 -8.21 -18.46
C GLU A 55 3.52 -9.39 -17.51
N VAL A 56 3.22 -9.22 -16.21
CA VAL A 56 3.34 -10.30 -15.21
C VAL A 56 2.34 -11.41 -15.51
N ILE A 57 1.08 -11.09 -15.80
CA ILE A 57 0.05 -12.08 -16.14
C ILE A 57 0.47 -12.91 -17.36
N ALA A 58 0.95 -12.25 -18.42
CA ALA A 58 1.42 -12.93 -19.62
C ALA A 58 2.61 -13.83 -19.32
N ARG A 59 3.59 -13.35 -18.55
CA ARG A 59 4.77 -14.13 -18.12
C ARG A 59 4.39 -15.36 -17.29
N GLN A 60 3.39 -15.24 -16.42
CA GLN A 60 2.89 -16.32 -15.57
C GLN A 60 1.89 -17.24 -16.30
N GLN A 61 1.56 -16.95 -17.56
CA GLN A 61 0.59 -17.70 -18.36
C GLN A 61 -0.79 -17.82 -17.68
N LEU A 62 -1.20 -16.75 -16.98
CA LEU A 62 -2.49 -16.66 -16.31
C LEU A 62 -3.56 -16.07 -17.25
N ASP A 63 -4.82 -16.37 -16.97
CA ASP A 63 -5.96 -15.76 -17.68
C ASP A 63 -6.08 -14.27 -17.28
N PHE A 64 -5.86 -13.39 -18.25
CA PHE A 64 -5.91 -11.94 -18.03
C PHE A 64 -7.31 -11.45 -17.64
N ALA A 65 -8.36 -11.91 -18.32
CA ALA A 65 -9.71 -11.44 -18.04
C ALA A 65 -10.14 -11.86 -16.64
N LYS A 66 -9.80 -13.09 -16.23
CA LYS A 66 -10.05 -13.58 -14.88
C LYS A 66 -9.28 -12.76 -13.84
N ALA A 67 -7.97 -12.60 -14.02
CA ALA A 67 -7.13 -11.87 -13.07
C ALA A 67 -7.53 -10.38 -12.95
N TRP A 68 -7.88 -9.75 -14.06
CA TRP A 68 -8.29 -8.33 -14.10
C TRP A 68 -9.59 -8.05 -13.34
N ASN A 69 -10.50 -9.02 -13.31
CA ASN A 69 -11.81 -8.88 -12.65
C ASN A 69 -11.78 -9.24 -11.14
N GLN A 70 -10.65 -9.70 -10.61
CA GLN A 70 -10.53 -10.18 -9.22
C GLN A 70 -9.95 -9.14 -8.24
N GLY A 71 -9.75 -7.88 -8.66
CA GLY A 71 -9.15 -6.85 -7.82
C GLY A 71 -9.66 -5.43 -8.08
N ASP A 72 -9.29 -4.51 -7.17
CA ASP A 72 -9.59 -3.08 -7.33
C ASP A 72 -8.66 -2.44 -8.37
N ARG A 73 -9.29 -1.80 -9.37
CA ARG A 73 -8.64 -1.13 -10.50
C ARG A 73 -8.43 0.36 -10.25
N SER A 74 -8.90 0.89 -9.14
CA SER A 74 -8.70 2.29 -8.76
C SER A 74 -7.25 2.58 -8.44
N ASP A 75 -6.74 3.75 -8.83
CA ASP A 75 -5.42 4.22 -8.40
C ASP A 75 -5.40 4.73 -6.96
N LEU A 76 -6.58 4.89 -6.36
CA LEU A 76 -6.70 5.30 -4.97
C LEU A 76 -6.20 4.20 -4.03
N MET A 77 -5.71 4.62 -2.86
CA MET A 77 -5.46 3.69 -1.77
C MET A 77 -6.76 3.00 -1.33
N GLU A 78 -6.64 1.78 -0.80
CA GLU A 78 -7.74 0.99 -0.26
C GLU A 78 -8.50 1.73 0.86
N GLY A 79 -7.80 2.53 1.65
CA GLY A 79 -8.39 3.27 2.76
C GLY A 79 -7.35 3.71 3.78
N LEU A 80 -7.80 3.92 5.02
CA LEU A 80 -6.98 4.44 6.11
C LEU A 80 -6.82 3.40 7.22
N TYR A 81 -5.59 3.25 7.67
CA TYR A 81 -5.25 2.55 8.90
C TYR A 81 -4.85 3.59 9.95
N LEU A 82 -5.66 3.71 10.99
CA LEU A 82 -5.44 4.66 12.07
C LEU A 82 -4.90 3.93 13.28
N LYS A 83 -3.95 4.59 13.96
CA LYS A 83 -3.45 4.17 15.25
C LYS A 83 -3.80 5.23 16.29
N ILE A 84 -4.30 4.79 17.43
CA ILE A 84 -4.39 5.59 18.64
C ILE A 84 -3.14 5.27 19.45
N GLU A 85 -2.32 6.27 19.72
CA GLU A 85 -0.99 6.08 20.30
C GLU A 85 -0.79 6.96 21.53
N THR A 86 -0.03 6.44 22.49
CA THR A 86 0.75 7.25 23.43
C THR A 86 2.13 7.51 22.81
N ALA A 87 3.00 8.25 23.51
CA ALA A 87 4.39 8.43 23.08
C ALA A 87 5.11 7.09 22.84
N GLU A 88 4.77 6.05 23.61
CA GLU A 88 5.49 4.78 23.63
C GLU A 88 4.77 3.65 22.90
N HIS A 89 3.43 3.64 22.91
CA HIS A 89 2.64 2.47 22.52
C HIS A 89 1.43 2.81 21.65
N THR A 90 1.09 1.91 20.73
CA THR A 90 -0.23 1.89 20.10
C THR A 90 -1.24 1.26 21.07
N THR A 91 -2.26 2.01 21.47
CA THR A 91 -3.34 1.59 22.39
C THR A 91 -4.61 1.19 21.66
N GLY A 92 -4.81 1.62 20.41
CA GLY A 92 -5.98 1.30 19.61
C GLY A 92 -5.70 1.36 18.12
N ARG A 93 -6.53 0.68 17.33
CA ARG A 93 -6.40 0.61 15.87
C ARG A 93 -7.77 0.62 15.22
N ILE A 94 -7.90 1.39 14.15
CA ILE A 94 -9.13 1.50 13.37
C ILE A 94 -8.77 1.35 11.90
N LYS A 95 -9.64 0.69 11.14
CA LYS A 95 -9.56 0.66 9.69
C LYS A 95 -10.81 1.29 9.12
N TRP A 96 -10.61 2.16 8.14
CA TRP A 96 -11.67 2.60 7.24
C TRP A 96 -11.28 2.16 5.83
N VAL A 97 -12.21 1.50 5.14
CA VAL A 97 -11.99 0.94 3.81
C VAL A 97 -13.00 1.55 2.85
N ARG A 98 -12.54 1.94 1.66
CA ARG A 98 -13.38 2.49 0.60
C ARG A 98 -14.46 1.49 0.18
N HIS A 99 -15.70 1.97 0.03
CA HIS A 99 -16.84 1.09 -0.26
C HIS A 99 -16.68 0.35 -1.60
N ASP A 100 -16.22 1.04 -2.64
CA ASP A 100 -15.99 0.46 -3.97
C ASP A 100 -14.85 -0.58 -3.97
N PHE A 101 -13.83 -0.42 -3.12
CA PHE A 101 -12.84 -1.48 -2.90
C PHE A 101 -13.48 -2.74 -2.30
N VAL A 102 -14.34 -2.59 -1.29
CA VAL A 102 -15.06 -3.72 -0.68
C VAL A 102 -15.95 -4.42 -1.72
N GLN A 103 -16.68 -3.65 -2.53
CA GLN A 103 -17.50 -4.22 -3.60
C GLN A 103 -16.66 -5.01 -4.60
N ALA A 104 -15.53 -4.47 -5.06
CA ALA A 104 -14.65 -5.17 -6.00
C ALA A 104 -14.16 -6.54 -5.46
N ILE A 105 -13.92 -6.64 -4.15
CA ILE A 105 -13.54 -7.92 -3.53
C ILE A 105 -14.73 -8.88 -3.41
N LEU A 106 -15.91 -8.38 -3.07
CA LEU A 106 -17.12 -9.22 -2.92
C LEU A 106 -17.63 -9.74 -4.27
N GLU A 107 -17.44 -8.97 -5.35
CA GLU A 107 -17.76 -9.36 -6.72
C GLU A 107 -16.75 -10.36 -7.30
N ALA A 108 -15.59 -10.55 -6.67
CA ALA A 108 -14.64 -11.57 -7.10
C ALA A 108 -15.25 -12.97 -6.88
N ASP A 109 -15.61 -13.61 -7.99
CA ASP A 109 -16.30 -14.91 -8.04
C ASP A 109 -15.50 -16.08 -7.40
N GLU A 110 -14.24 -15.86 -7.08
CA GLU A 110 -13.35 -16.86 -6.51
C GLU A 110 -12.75 -16.41 -5.18
N HIS A 111 -12.87 -17.26 -4.16
CA HIS A 111 -12.25 -17.05 -2.86
C HIS A 111 -10.72 -16.90 -3.01
N HIS A 112 -10.12 -15.87 -2.40
CA HIS A 112 -8.70 -15.51 -2.54
C HIS A 112 -7.71 -16.69 -2.40
N LEU A 113 -7.97 -17.65 -1.50
CA LEU A 113 -7.14 -18.86 -1.33
C LEU A 113 -7.06 -19.78 -2.56
N ARG A 114 -7.99 -19.65 -3.52
CA ARG A 114 -8.02 -20.44 -4.76
C ARG A 114 -7.50 -19.64 -5.97
N GLN A 115 -7.31 -18.34 -5.81
CA GLN A 115 -6.78 -17.49 -6.86
C GLN A 115 -5.28 -17.78 -7.05
N PRO A 116 -4.77 -17.71 -8.30
CA PRO A 116 -3.34 -17.84 -8.56
C PRO A 116 -2.56 -16.66 -7.95
N TYR A 117 -1.35 -16.92 -7.48
CA TYR A 117 -0.48 -15.85 -6.98
C TYR A 117 0.10 -15.05 -8.14
N ILE A 118 -0.12 -13.74 -8.11
CA ILE A 118 0.48 -12.78 -9.04
C ILE A 118 1.64 -12.10 -8.33
N PRO A 119 2.91 -12.31 -8.76
CA PRO A 119 4.05 -11.70 -8.10
C PRO A 119 4.00 -10.17 -8.17
N ASN A 120 4.07 -9.51 -7.02
CA ASN A 120 4.31 -8.08 -6.97
C ASN A 120 5.80 -7.82 -7.31
N LEU A 121 6.05 -6.87 -8.21
CA LEU A 121 7.41 -6.54 -8.63
C LEU A 121 8.08 -5.57 -7.64
N LEU A 122 9.41 -5.57 -7.66
CA LEU A 122 10.20 -4.55 -6.97
C LEU A 122 10.31 -3.31 -7.85
N ALA A 123 10.52 -2.15 -7.23
CA ALA A 123 10.93 -0.96 -7.96
C ALA A 123 12.28 -1.21 -8.68
N ALA A 124 12.50 -0.50 -9.79
CA ALA A 124 13.70 -0.69 -10.60
C ALA A 124 14.99 -0.51 -9.77
N GLY A 125 15.92 -1.46 -9.89
CA GLY A 125 17.21 -1.42 -9.20
C GLY A 125 17.17 -1.73 -7.70
N VAL A 126 16.00 -2.05 -7.12
CA VAL A 126 15.89 -2.44 -5.71
C VAL A 126 16.34 -3.89 -5.53
N ASP A 127 17.30 -4.08 -4.64
CA ASP A 127 17.67 -5.37 -4.07
C ASP A 127 16.89 -5.62 -2.78
N LEU A 128 16.06 -6.68 -2.78
CA LEU A 128 15.27 -7.09 -1.63
C LEU A 128 16.14 -7.51 -0.43
N TYR A 129 17.38 -7.93 -0.67
CA TYR A 129 18.30 -8.42 0.35
C TYR A 129 19.31 -7.35 0.81
N ALA A 130 19.16 -6.11 0.34
CA ALA A 130 19.99 -5.01 0.81
C ALA A 130 19.84 -4.83 2.34
N PRO A 131 20.93 -4.49 3.06
CA PRO A 131 20.90 -4.33 4.51
C PRO A 131 20.01 -3.15 4.95
N GLU A 132 19.79 -2.18 4.07
CA GLU A 132 18.93 -1.01 4.26
C GLU A 132 18.09 -0.75 3.00
N PRO A 133 16.89 -0.15 3.10
CA PRO A 133 16.10 0.22 1.94
C PRO A 133 16.86 1.20 1.02
N GLN A 134 16.99 0.82 -0.25
CA GLN A 134 17.64 1.63 -1.28
C GLN A 134 16.74 2.75 -1.82
N VAL A 135 15.47 2.78 -1.39
CA VAL A 135 14.46 3.74 -1.80
C VAL A 135 13.69 4.26 -0.59
N THR A 136 13.14 5.45 -0.72
CA THR A 136 12.17 6.06 0.22
C THR A 136 10.85 6.27 -0.50
N TRP A 137 9.76 6.51 0.23
CA TRP A 137 8.50 6.92 -0.38
C TRP A 137 8.66 8.17 -1.25
N ALA A 138 9.46 9.14 -0.80
CA ALA A 138 9.74 10.35 -1.57
C ALA A 138 10.48 10.05 -2.89
N SER A 139 11.50 9.19 -2.86
CA SER A 139 12.24 8.83 -4.08
C SER A 139 11.38 8.01 -5.06
N LEU A 140 10.51 7.13 -4.54
CA LEU A 140 9.54 6.40 -5.37
C LEU A 140 8.55 7.37 -6.03
N GLN A 141 7.99 8.32 -5.27
CA GLN A 141 7.07 9.32 -5.83
C GLN A 141 7.74 10.25 -6.83
N ALA A 142 9.00 10.63 -6.61
CA ALA A 142 9.76 11.45 -7.56
C ALA A 142 10.04 10.69 -8.86
N ALA A 143 10.36 9.40 -8.79
CA ALA A 143 10.55 8.56 -9.97
C ALA A 143 9.27 8.49 -10.81
N GLU A 144 8.09 8.45 -10.19
CA GLU A 144 6.81 8.48 -10.91
C GLU A 144 6.53 9.85 -11.56
N GLN A 145 7.07 10.95 -11.04
CA GLN A 145 6.85 12.30 -11.59
C GLN A 145 7.78 12.63 -12.77
N GLY A 146 8.98 12.03 -12.83
CA GLY A 146 10.00 12.29 -13.86
C GLY A 146 9.90 11.44 -15.13
N VAL A 147 8.86 10.61 -15.25
CA VAL A 147 8.54 9.86 -16.47
C VAL A 147 7.57 10.70 -17.30
N GLU A 148 8.11 11.52 -18.20
CA GLU A 148 7.41 12.12 -19.35
C GLU A 148 7.54 11.23 -20.59
#